data_AF-A0A645EHV2-F1
#
_entry.id   AF-A0A645EHV2-F1
#
_cell.length_a   1.000
_cell.length_b   1.000
_cell.length_c   1.000
_cell.angle_alpha   90.00
_cell.angle_beta   90.00
_cell.angle_gamma   90.00
#
_symmetry.space_group_name_H-M   'P 1'
#
loop_
_entity.id
_entity.type
_entity.pdbx_description
1 polymer ?
#
loop_
_entity_poly.entity_id
_entity_poly.type
_entity_poly.pdbx_seq_one_letter_code
_entity_poly.pdbx_strand_id
1 'polypeptide(L)'
;MIYPMFWYTALGGTEMVAGVMVEGAQKIFFAQLADPTHVGLFTEGTRFFAGRFSTMMFGLPAACLAMYHCVPKDRRNKYKGLFIGVALTSFMTGITEPIEFMFLFVAPWLYVIHAFLDGVSFFIADILNIAIGNTFSGGVIDFTLFGVLQGNAFTNWMIQIPLGIAWSFLYYGVFRFCITKFNIPTPGRGDDDMIDDNEEIKITTKDTLKEEAVLIIEALGGAENIEDVDACITRLRVSVKDVSKVKKDELKKIGATDVLEVSGGIQAIYGAKAILYKNIIVEILGIDD
;
A
#
# COMPACT_ATOMS: atom_id res chain seq x y z
N MET A 1 11.69 10.15 -4.18
CA MET A 1 11.39 11.27 -3.25
C MET A 1 10.87 12.51 -4.01
N ILE A 2 9.90 12.35 -4.93
CA ILE A 2 9.45 13.45 -5.82
C ILE A 2 8.29 14.25 -5.19
N TYR A 3 7.42 13.60 -4.41
CA TYR A 3 6.20 14.23 -3.88
C TYR A 3 6.46 15.40 -2.91
N PRO A 4 7.38 15.33 -1.93
CA PRO A 4 7.60 16.46 -1.02
C PRO A 4 8.09 17.72 -1.74
N MET A 5 8.95 17.54 -2.75
CA MET A 5 9.42 18.68 -3.57
C MET A 5 8.26 19.31 -4.34
N PHE A 6 7.43 18.48 -4.99
CA PHE A 6 6.26 18.97 -5.71
C PHE A 6 5.20 19.61 -4.78
N TRP A 7 5.00 19.10 -3.57
CA TRP A 7 3.97 19.59 -2.65
C TRP A 7 4.34 20.88 -1.93
N TYR A 8 5.62 21.10 -1.63
CA TYR A 8 6.04 22.12 -0.67
C TYR A 8 6.99 23.18 -1.21
N THR A 9 7.41 23.08 -2.47
CA THR A 9 8.37 24.00 -3.11
C THR A 9 7.81 24.55 -4.42
N ALA A 10 8.45 25.59 -4.97
CA ALA A 10 8.12 26.16 -6.28
C ALA A 10 8.07 25.16 -7.46
N LEU A 11 8.62 23.94 -7.33
CA LEU A 11 8.45 22.89 -8.35
C LEU A 11 6.98 22.54 -8.60
N GLY A 12 6.14 22.62 -7.56
CA GLY A 12 4.69 22.46 -7.68
C GLY A 12 3.93 23.70 -8.12
N GLY A 13 4.65 24.77 -8.49
CA GLY A 13 4.08 26.06 -8.83
C GLY A 13 4.14 27.07 -7.68
N THR A 14 3.78 28.30 -8.01
CA THR A 14 3.70 29.45 -7.11
C THR A 14 2.45 30.25 -7.44
N GLU A 15 1.69 30.66 -6.43
CA GLU A 15 0.44 31.39 -6.63
C GLU A 15 0.20 32.42 -5.53
N MET A 16 -0.46 33.52 -5.89
CA MET A 16 -0.92 34.52 -4.94
C MET A 16 -2.30 34.10 -4.41
N VAL A 17 -2.39 33.75 -3.14
CA VAL A 17 -3.65 33.38 -2.47
C VAL A 17 -3.90 34.34 -1.32
N ALA A 18 -5.06 34.99 -1.31
CA ALA A 18 -5.41 36.02 -0.33
C ALA A 18 -4.33 37.11 -0.12
N GLY A 19 -3.57 37.45 -1.17
CA GLY A 19 -2.49 38.46 -1.11
C GLY A 19 -1.14 37.95 -0.56
N VAL A 20 -1.00 36.64 -0.34
CA VAL A 20 0.25 35.99 0.07
C VAL A 20 0.74 35.07 -1.06
N MET A 21 2.02 35.18 -1.41
CA MET A 21 2.65 34.23 -2.33
C MET A 21 2.88 32.89 -1.63
N VAL A 22 2.30 31.82 -2.17
CA VAL A 22 2.41 30.45 -1.68
C VAL A 22 3.08 29.60 -2.75
N GLU A 23 4.00 28.72 -2.34
CA GLU A 23 4.69 27.79 -3.24
C GLU A 23 4.36 26.33 -2.90
N GLY A 24 4.30 25.49 -3.92
CA GLY A 24 4.00 24.07 -3.81
C GLY A 24 2.52 23.75 -3.97
N ALA A 25 2.22 22.78 -4.84
CA ALA A 25 0.85 22.50 -5.30
C ALA A 25 -0.11 22.18 -4.15
N GLN A 26 0.36 21.46 -3.12
CA GLN A 26 -0.47 21.09 -1.98
C GLN A 26 -0.70 22.30 -1.06
N LYS A 27 0.33 23.10 -0.79
CA LYS A 27 0.19 24.32 0.02
C LYS A 27 -0.74 25.32 -0.65
N ILE A 28 -0.62 25.49 -1.98
CA ILE A 28 -1.52 26.34 -2.76
C ILE A 28 -2.97 25.87 -2.62
N PHE A 29 -3.23 24.58 -2.81
CA PHE A 29 -4.57 24.01 -2.62
C PHE A 29 -5.13 24.30 -1.23
N PHE A 30 -4.37 24.04 -0.16
CA PHE A 30 -4.83 24.30 1.20
C PHE A 30 -5.00 25.78 1.52
N ALA A 31 -4.17 26.66 0.95
CA ALA A 31 -4.33 28.10 1.10
C ALA A 31 -5.64 28.57 0.45
N GLN A 32 -5.98 28.04 -0.74
CA GLN A 32 -7.23 28.37 -1.43
C GLN A 32 -8.44 27.81 -0.70
N LEU A 33 -8.33 26.60 -0.18
CA LEU A 33 -9.35 25.98 0.64
C LEU A 33 -9.66 26.80 1.90
N ALA A 34 -8.65 27.45 2.47
CA ALA A 34 -8.80 28.31 3.64
C ALA A 34 -9.27 29.74 3.31
N ASP A 35 -9.26 30.14 2.03
CA ASP A 35 -9.68 31.47 1.60
C ASP A 35 -11.21 31.52 1.40
N PRO A 36 -11.96 32.26 2.25
CA PRO A 36 -13.41 32.33 2.14
C PRO A 36 -13.89 33.10 0.89
N THR A 37 -12.98 33.77 0.18
CA THR A 37 -13.27 34.52 -1.05
C THR A 37 -12.98 33.74 -2.32
N HIS A 38 -12.41 32.52 -2.20
CA HIS A 38 -12.10 31.68 -3.36
C HIS A 38 -13.38 31.31 -4.12
N VAL A 39 -13.32 31.38 -5.45
CA VAL A 39 -14.43 31.06 -6.34
C VAL A 39 -13.96 30.20 -7.51
N GLY A 40 -14.81 29.26 -7.92
CA GLY A 40 -14.51 28.36 -9.03
C GLY A 40 -13.66 27.16 -8.60
N LEU A 41 -13.10 26.47 -9.59
CA LEU A 41 -12.31 25.27 -9.33
C LEU A 41 -11.02 25.61 -8.57
N PHE A 42 -10.55 24.65 -7.77
CA PHE A 42 -9.21 24.72 -7.21
C PHE A 42 -8.15 24.61 -8.33
N THR A 43 -6.94 25.04 -8.01
CA THR A 43 -5.87 25.34 -8.97
C THR A 43 -5.40 24.22 -9.86
N GLU A 44 -4.63 24.63 -10.89
CA GLU A 44 -3.87 23.73 -11.77
C GLU A 44 -3.08 22.68 -10.99
N GLY A 45 -2.58 22.97 -9.77
CA GLY A 45 -1.88 21.99 -8.94
C GLY A 45 -2.70 20.71 -8.68
N THR A 46 -4.03 20.82 -8.60
CA THR A 46 -4.93 19.69 -8.36
C THR A 46 -5.00 18.68 -9.51
N ARG A 47 -4.59 19.06 -10.74
CA ARG A 47 -4.50 18.12 -11.87
C ARG A 47 -3.51 16.98 -11.61
N PHE A 48 -2.53 17.24 -10.74
CA PHE A 48 -1.52 16.26 -10.33
C PHE A 48 -1.92 15.47 -9.07
N PHE A 49 -3.16 15.65 -8.59
CA PHE A 49 -3.73 14.94 -7.45
C PHE A 49 -4.92 14.07 -7.84
N ALA A 50 -5.85 14.62 -8.64
CA ALA A 50 -7.16 14.04 -8.90
C ALA A 50 -7.13 12.66 -9.59
N GLY A 51 -6.13 12.39 -10.42
CA GLY A 51 -6.00 11.09 -11.10
C GLY A 51 -5.92 9.88 -10.16
N ARG A 52 -5.41 10.09 -8.93
CA ARG A 52 -5.22 9.01 -7.94
C ARG A 52 -6.53 8.34 -7.52
N PHE A 53 -7.61 9.11 -7.41
CA PHE A 53 -8.88 8.62 -6.88
C PHE A 53 -9.45 7.47 -7.72
N SER A 54 -9.32 7.52 -9.06
CA SER A 54 -9.81 6.45 -9.93
C SER A 54 -9.05 5.15 -9.69
N THR A 55 -7.72 5.23 -9.57
CA THR A 55 -6.88 4.04 -9.39
C THR A 55 -7.02 3.48 -7.98
N MET A 56 -6.96 4.32 -6.95
CA MET A 56 -6.90 3.87 -5.56
C MET A 56 -8.26 3.41 -5.01
N MET A 57 -9.34 4.11 -5.36
CA MET A 57 -10.69 3.75 -4.89
C MET A 57 -11.37 2.70 -5.76
N PHE A 58 -11.00 2.59 -7.04
CA PHE A 58 -11.73 1.73 -7.98
C PHE A 58 -10.82 0.73 -8.70
N GLY A 59 -9.75 1.21 -9.35
CA GLY A 59 -8.86 0.39 -10.16
C GLY A 59 -8.22 -0.76 -9.39
N LEU A 60 -7.48 -0.46 -8.33
CA LEU A 60 -6.76 -1.44 -7.52
C LEU A 60 -7.69 -2.36 -6.72
N PRO A 61 -8.79 -1.89 -6.10
CA PRO A 61 -9.81 -2.80 -5.56
C PRO A 61 -10.37 -3.77 -6.61
N ALA A 62 -10.55 -3.32 -7.85
CA ALA A 62 -10.98 -4.18 -8.95
C ALA A 62 -9.89 -5.16 -9.40
N ALA A 63 -8.62 -4.75 -9.37
CA ALA A 63 -7.48 -5.65 -9.57
C ALA A 63 -7.40 -6.72 -8.47
N CYS A 64 -7.66 -6.37 -7.21
CA CYS A 64 -7.79 -7.35 -6.12
C CYS A 64 -8.90 -8.35 -6.39
N LEU A 65 -10.06 -7.89 -6.86
CA LEU A 65 -11.16 -8.78 -7.25
C LEU A 65 -10.76 -9.69 -8.41
N ALA A 66 -10.02 -9.18 -9.40
CA ALA A 66 -9.51 -9.98 -10.52
C ALA A 66 -8.52 -11.05 -10.05
N MET A 67 -7.55 -10.70 -9.19
CA MET A 67 -6.59 -11.62 -8.59
C MET A 67 -7.30 -12.70 -7.76
N TYR A 68 -8.25 -12.30 -6.90
CA TYR A 68 -9.08 -13.22 -6.10
C TYR A 68 -9.87 -14.21 -6.97
N HIS A 69 -10.51 -13.74 -8.04
CA HIS A 69 -11.24 -14.60 -8.97
C HIS A 69 -10.32 -15.54 -9.77
N CYS A 70 -9.04 -15.21 -9.85
CA CYS A 70 -8.00 -16.00 -10.48
C CYS A 70 -7.41 -17.09 -9.55
N VAL A 71 -7.70 -17.06 -8.24
CA VAL A 71 -7.35 -18.12 -7.28
C VAL A 71 -8.19 -19.39 -7.53
N PRO A 72 -7.59 -20.60 -7.47
CA PRO A 72 -8.29 -21.89 -7.51
C PRO A 72 -9.44 -21.96 -6.50
N LYS A 73 -10.54 -22.61 -6.88
CA LYS A 73 -11.80 -22.57 -6.11
C LYS A 73 -11.67 -23.18 -4.71
N ASP A 74 -10.85 -24.21 -4.59
CA ASP A 74 -10.52 -24.94 -3.36
C ASP A 74 -9.81 -24.06 -2.32
N ARG A 75 -8.95 -23.13 -2.74
CA ARG A 75 -8.17 -22.26 -1.83
C ARG A 75 -8.73 -20.86 -1.70
N ARG A 76 -9.71 -20.48 -2.54
CA ARG A 76 -10.23 -19.10 -2.63
C ARG A 76 -10.74 -18.56 -1.29
N ASN A 77 -11.39 -19.37 -0.47
CA ASN A 77 -11.89 -18.91 0.84
C ASN A 77 -10.76 -18.46 1.78
N LYS A 78 -9.60 -19.14 1.73
CA LYS A 78 -8.41 -18.80 2.51
C LYS A 78 -7.91 -17.39 2.17
N TYR A 79 -7.81 -17.07 0.89
CA TYR A 79 -7.28 -15.79 0.41
C TYR A 79 -8.31 -14.64 0.40
N LYS A 80 -9.59 -14.91 0.70
CA LYS A 80 -10.65 -13.89 0.68
C LYS A 80 -10.36 -12.73 1.63
N GLY A 81 -9.91 -13.03 2.85
CA GLY A 81 -9.58 -12.03 3.87
C GLY A 81 -8.43 -11.11 3.43
N LEU A 82 -7.39 -11.68 2.83
CA LEU A 82 -6.25 -10.93 2.29
C LEU A 82 -6.71 -9.90 1.26
N PHE A 83 -7.40 -10.34 0.20
CA PHE A 83 -7.81 -9.45 -0.90
C PHE A 83 -8.80 -8.38 -0.45
N ILE A 84 -9.75 -8.72 0.43
CA ILE A 84 -10.68 -7.73 1.00
C ILE A 84 -9.92 -6.71 1.85
N GLY A 85 -9.00 -7.17 2.70
CA GLY A 85 -8.22 -6.30 3.59
C GLY A 85 -7.42 -5.27 2.79
N VAL A 86 -6.60 -5.70 1.83
CA VAL A 86 -5.78 -4.78 1.05
C VAL A 86 -6.60 -3.88 0.12
N ALA A 87 -7.71 -4.38 -0.44
CA ALA A 87 -8.62 -3.56 -1.24
C ALA A 87 -9.28 -2.48 -0.40
N LEU A 88 -9.69 -2.81 0.83
CA LEU A 88 -10.28 -1.85 1.76
C LEU A 88 -9.26 -0.80 2.20
N THR A 89 -8.01 -1.21 2.48
CA THR A 89 -6.92 -0.26 2.77
C THR A 89 -6.72 0.74 1.63
N SER A 90 -6.57 0.27 0.39
CA SER A 90 -6.44 1.15 -0.79
C SER A 90 -7.66 2.07 -0.95
N PHE A 91 -8.87 1.52 -0.80
CA PHE A 91 -10.09 2.32 -0.92
C PHE A 91 -10.20 3.40 0.16
N MET A 92 -9.88 3.05 1.41
CA MET A 92 -10.06 3.96 2.55
C MET A 92 -8.98 5.04 2.59
N THR A 93 -7.71 4.62 2.54
CA THR A 93 -6.56 5.50 2.81
C THR A 93 -5.79 5.88 1.56
N GLY A 94 -5.99 5.18 0.44
CA GLY A 94 -5.19 5.35 -0.78
C GLY A 94 -3.80 4.71 -0.70
N ILE A 95 -3.52 3.86 0.30
CA ILE A 95 -2.26 3.11 0.39
C ILE A 95 -2.34 1.90 -0.55
N THR A 96 -1.46 1.84 -1.54
CA THR A 96 -1.52 0.88 -2.66
C THR A 96 -0.43 -0.18 -2.61
N GLU A 97 0.64 0.05 -1.86
CA GLU A 97 1.83 -0.80 -1.77
C GLU A 97 1.49 -2.27 -1.46
N PRO A 98 0.58 -2.59 -0.51
CA PRO A 98 0.21 -3.98 -0.23
C PRO A 98 -0.39 -4.70 -1.44
N ILE A 99 -1.08 -4.00 -2.33
CA ILE A 99 -1.65 -4.57 -3.57
C ILE A 99 -0.58 -4.66 -4.63
N GLU A 100 0.19 -3.58 -4.83
CA GLU A 100 1.21 -3.49 -5.88
C GLU A 100 2.30 -4.55 -5.70
N PHE A 101 2.72 -4.81 -4.46
CA PHE A 101 3.71 -5.85 -4.16
C PHE A 101 3.23 -7.26 -4.52
N MET A 102 1.92 -7.52 -4.59
CA MET A 102 1.37 -8.82 -4.99
C MET A 102 1.67 -9.18 -6.45
N PHE A 103 1.92 -8.19 -7.31
CA PHE A 103 2.16 -8.43 -8.74
C PHE A 103 3.46 -7.81 -9.26
N LEU A 104 4.00 -6.78 -8.61
CA LEU A 104 5.26 -6.12 -9.01
C LEU A 104 6.42 -7.11 -9.08
N PHE A 105 6.59 -7.96 -8.05
CA PHE A 105 7.74 -8.86 -7.96
C PHE A 105 7.60 -10.11 -8.84
N VAL A 106 6.37 -10.52 -9.14
CA VAL A 106 6.09 -11.72 -9.97
C VAL A 106 5.92 -11.37 -11.45
N ALA A 107 5.46 -10.17 -11.76
CA ALA A 107 5.26 -9.67 -13.13
C ALA A 107 5.58 -8.16 -13.21
N PRO A 108 6.87 -7.76 -13.23
CA PRO A 108 7.26 -6.35 -13.30
C PRO A 108 6.67 -5.60 -14.50
N TRP A 109 6.45 -6.28 -15.62
CA TRP A 109 5.82 -5.70 -16.81
C TRP A 109 4.33 -5.37 -16.59
N LEU A 110 3.62 -6.11 -15.72
CA LEU A 110 2.24 -5.79 -15.34
C LEU A 110 2.21 -4.51 -14.49
N TYR A 111 3.26 -4.25 -13.71
CA TYR A 111 3.43 -2.97 -13.03
C TYR A 111 3.65 -1.79 -13.98
N VAL A 112 4.35 -2.00 -15.10
CA VAL A 112 4.45 -0.96 -16.15
C VAL A 112 3.07 -0.64 -16.75
N ILE A 113 2.24 -1.66 -16.97
CA ILE A 113 0.85 -1.46 -17.43
C ILE A 113 0.03 -0.69 -16.38
N HIS A 114 0.12 -1.08 -15.12
CA HIS A 114 -0.50 -0.37 -14.00
C HIS A 114 -0.07 1.11 -13.95
N ALA A 115 1.24 1.39 -13.97
CA ALA A 115 1.77 2.75 -13.94
C ALA A 115 1.32 3.58 -15.15
N PHE A 116 1.23 2.96 -16.34
CA PHE A 116 0.70 3.62 -17.53
C PHE A 116 -0.79 3.96 -17.36
N LEU A 117 -1.60 3.00 -16.90
CA LEU A 117 -3.01 3.24 -16.62
C LEU A 117 -3.18 4.32 -15.55
N ASP A 118 -2.39 4.30 -14.49
CA ASP A 118 -2.43 5.34 -13.46
C ASP A 118 -2.14 6.72 -14.05
N GLY A 119 -1.09 6.87 -14.86
CA GLY A 119 -0.79 8.11 -15.58
C GLY A 119 -1.94 8.59 -16.49
N VAL A 120 -2.59 7.67 -17.22
CA VAL A 120 -3.77 8.00 -18.04
C VAL A 120 -4.95 8.47 -17.18
N SER A 121 -5.08 7.96 -15.95
CA SER A 121 -6.10 8.43 -15.01
C SER A 121 -5.92 9.91 -14.68
N PHE A 122 -4.68 10.36 -14.41
CA PHE A 122 -4.38 11.79 -14.21
C PHE A 122 -4.72 12.61 -15.45
N PHE A 123 -4.34 12.14 -16.63
CA PHE A 123 -4.62 12.83 -17.87
C PHE A 123 -6.12 13.00 -18.13
N ILE A 124 -6.93 11.95 -17.91
CA ILE A 124 -8.38 12.03 -18.08
C ILE A 124 -9.02 12.91 -17.00
N ALA A 125 -8.56 12.82 -15.75
CA ALA A 125 -9.06 13.66 -14.67
C ALA A 125 -8.85 15.16 -14.97
N ASP A 126 -7.71 15.53 -15.55
CA ASP A 126 -7.42 16.90 -15.99
C ASP A 126 -8.36 17.34 -17.14
N ILE A 127 -8.56 16.50 -18.16
CA ILE A 127 -9.52 16.79 -19.26
C ILE A 127 -10.94 17.01 -18.72
N LEU A 128 -11.33 16.25 -17.71
CA LEU A 128 -12.65 16.35 -17.07
C LEU A 128 -12.72 17.46 -16.01
N ASN A 129 -11.65 18.24 -15.83
CA ASN A 129 -11.53 19.33 -14.85
C ASN A 129 -11.86 18.87 -13.41
N ILE A 130 -11.38 17.68 -13.02
CA ILE A 130 -11.53 17.17 -11.66
C ILE A 130 -10.46 17.83 -10.80
N ALA A 131 -10.89 18.61 -9.81
CA ALA A 131 -10.03 19.45 -8.99
C ALA A 131 -10.10 19.07 -7.51
N ILE A 132 -9.88 17.78 -7.23
CA ILE A 132 -9.90 17.25 -5.86
C ILE A 132 -8.46 17.22 -5.31
N GLY A 133 -8.23 17.89 -4.19
CA GLY A 133 -6.96 17.86 -3.48
C GLY A 133 -6.79 16.62 -2.59
N ASN A 134 -5.61 16.49 -1.98
CA ASN A 134 -5.33 15.45 -0.99
C ASN A 134 -4.28 15.88 0.03
N THR A 135 -4.26 15.19 1.18
CA THR A 135 -3.24 15.40 2.22
C THR A 135 -2.06 14.46 2.03
N PHE A 136 -2.35 13.21 1.65
CA PHE A 136 -1.33 12.17 1.49
C PHE A 136 -1.60 11.31 0.25
N SER A 137 -2.84 10.88 0.04
CA SER A 137 -3.16 9.93 -1.04
C SER A 137 -4.54 10.15 -1.68
N GLY A 138 -5.04 9.19 -2.45
CA GLY A 138 -6.31 9.27 -3.19
C GLY A 138 -7.41 8.37 -2.62
N GLY A 139 -7.47 8.19 -1.29
CA GLY A 139 -8.49 7.37 -0.64
C GLY A 139 -9.85 8.07 -0.49
N VAL A 140 -10.88 7.32 -0.10
CA VAL A 140 -12.25 7.83 0.12
C VAL A 140 -12.30 8.91 1.20
N ILE A 141 -11.38 8.87 2.17
CA ILE A 141 -11.28 9.89 3.22
C ILE A 141 -10.92 11.24 2.58
N ASP A 142 -9.82 11.30 1.81
CA ASP A 142 -9.40 12.51 1.10
C ASP A 142 -10.46 12.94 0.06
N PHE A 143 -11.08 11.99 -0.65
CA PHE A 143 -12.17 12.26 -1.60
C PHE A 143 -13.37 12.94 -0.93
N THR A 144 -13.74 12.47 0.26
CA THR A 144 -14.86 13.05 1.00
C THR A 144 -14.51 14.43 1.52
N LEU A 145 -13.35 14.56 2.18
CA LEU A 145 -12.93 15.81 2.81
C LEU A 145 -12.65 16.92 1.79
N PHE A 146 -11.94 16.60 0.71
CA PHE A 146 -11.44 17.59 -0.25
C PHE A 146 -12.19 17.60 -1.58
N GLY A 147 -13.10 16.64 -1.80
CA GLY A 147 -13.98 16.59 -2.96
C GLY A 147 -15.42 16.90 -2.58
N VAL A 148 -16.07 15.96 -1.87
CA VAL A 148 -17.52 15.98 -1.59
C VAL A 148 -17.91 17.17 -0.72
N LEU A 149 -17.23 17.36 0.43
CA LEU A 149 -17.57 18.40 1.40
C LEU A 149 -17.29 19.81 0.88
N GLN A 150 -16.39 19.95 -0.10
CA GLN A 150 -16.11 21.23 -0.76
C GLN A 150 -17.18 21.61 -1.78
N GLY A 151 -17.98 20.64 -2.23
CA GLY A 151 -19.06 20.87 -3.19
C GLY A 151 -18.59 20.81 -4.64
N ASN A 152 -19.51 20.42 -5.53
CA ASN A 152 -19.18 20.12 -6.92
C ASN A 152 -18.68 21.37 -7.70
N ALA A 153 -19.10 22.57 -7.31
CA ALA A 153 -18.67 23.82 -7.95
C ALA A 153 -17.14 24.07 -7.84
N PHE A 154 -16.49 23.48 -6.84
CA PHE A 154 -15.06 23.69 -6.56
C PHE A 154 -14.19 22.51 -7.01
N THR A 155 -14.76 21.31 -7.12
CA THR A 155 -13.97 20.08 -7.26
C THR A 155 -14.40 19.17 -8.40
N ASN A 156 -15.60 19.36 -8.95
CA ASN A 156 -16.22 18.43 -9.91
C ASN A 156 -16.24 16.96 -9.42
N TRP A 157 -16.30 16.72 -8.12
CA TRP A 157 -16.20 15.36 -7.56
C TRP A 157 -17.24 14.38 -8.09
N MET A 158 -18.39 14.85 -8.56
CA MET A 158 -19.45 13.97 -9.06
C MET A 158 -19.02 13.19 -10.32
N ILE A 159 -18.17 13.78 -11.18
CA ILE A 159 -17.69 13.11 -12.40
C ILE A 159 -16.59 12.09 -12.12
N GLN A 160 -15.93 12.20 -10.95
CA GLN A 160 -14.93 11.23 -10.51
C GLN A 160 -15.54 9.86 -10.24
N ILE A 161 -16.80 9.78 -9.83
CA ILE A 161 -17.51 8.51 -9.58
C ILE A 161 -17.68 7.69 -10.86
N PRO A 162 -18.32 8.19 -11.94
CA PRO A 162 -18.44 7.43 -13.18
C PRO A 162 -17.09 7.13 -13.82
N LEU A 163 -16.09 8.03 -13.72
CA LEU A 163 -14.72 7.76 -14.15
C LEU A 163 -14.12 6.57 -13.38
N GLY A 164 -14.25 6.58 -12.05
CA GLY A 164 -13.80 5.50 -11.17
C GLY A 164 -14.47 4.16 -11.50
N ILE A 165 -15.78 4.15 -11.74
CA ILE A 165 -16.51 2.95 -12.16
C ILE A 165 -15.96 2.41 -13.48
N ALA A 166 -15.74 3.27 -14.48
CA ALA A 166 -15.10 2.86 -15.73
C ALA A 166 -13.69 2.27 -15.49
N TRP A 167 -12.92 2.89 -14.58
CA TRP A 167 -11.59 2.42 -14.17
C TRP A 167 -11.63 1.04 -13.51
N SER A 168 -12.64 0.76 -12.69
CA SER A 168 -12.85 -0.56 -12.08
C SER A 168 -13.01 -1.65 -13.15
N PHE A 169 -13.85 -1.42 -14.16
CA PHE A 169 -14.02 -2.37 -15.27
C PHE A 169 -12.74 -2.56 -16.07
N LEU A 170 -12.03 -1.46 -16.36
CA LEU A 170 -10.76 -1.48 -17.09
C LEU A 170 -9.71 -2.31 -16.33
N TYR A 171 -9.48 -2.00 -15.06
CA TYR A 171 -8.50 -2.71 -14.23
C TYR A 171 -8.87 -4.18 -14.05
N TYR A 172 -10.14 -4.48 -13.74
CA TYR A 172 -10.60 -5.87 -13.62
C TYR A 172 -10.35 -6.65 -14.92
N GLY A 173 -10.71 -6.06 -16.06
CA GLY A 173 -10.52 -6.67 -17.38
C GLY A 173 -9.05 -6.91 -17.70
N VAL A 174 -8.21 -5.89 -17.55
CA VAL A 174 -6.76 -5.94 -17.83
C VAL A 174 -6.07 -6.96 -16.92
N PHE A 175 -6.26 -6.87 -15.60
CA PHE A 175 -5.63 -7.79 -14.66
C PHE A 175 -6.09 -9.23 -14.90
N ARG A 176 -7.41 -9.45 -15.03
CA ARG A 176 -7.93 -10.81 -15.26
C ARG A 176 -7.42 -11.39 -16.57
N PHE A 177 -7.36 -10.58 -17.63
CA PHE A 177 -6.79 -11.01 -18.91
C PHE A 177 -5.30 -11.36 -18.76
N CYS A 178 -4.47 -10.45 -18.21
CA CYS A 178 -3.03 -10.67 -18.07
C CYS A 178 -2.73 -11.90 -17.20
N ILE A 179 -3.37 -12.02 -16.03
CA ILE A 179 -3.15 -13.13 -15.10
C ILE A 179 -3.54 -14.47 -15.74
N THR A 180 -4.66 -14.54 -16.45
CA THR A 180 -5.10 -15.80 -17.09
C THR A 180 -4.32 -16.13 -18.36
N LYS A 181 -3.98 -15.14 -19.18
CA LYS A 181 -3.28 -15.33 -20.46
C LYS A 181 -1.82 -15.73 -20.28
N PHE A 182 -1.13 -15.13 -19.31
CA PHE A 182 0.30 -15.35 -19.06
C PHE A 182 0.57 -16.21 -17.83
N ASN A 183 -0.48 -16.76 -17.21
CA ASN A 183 -0.43 -17.59 -16.01
C ASN A 183 0.43 -16.98 -14.89
N ILE A 184 0.16 -15.72 -14.55
CA ILE A 184 0.93 -14.98 -13.54
C ILE A 184 0.67 -15.61 -12.15
N PRO A 185 1.71 -15.93 -11.37
CA PRO A 185 1.58 -16.52 -10.04
C PRO A 185 1.27 -15.45 -8.98
N THR A 186 0.10 -14.81 -9.07
CA THR A 186 -0.41 -13.89 -8.04
C THR A 186 -0.74 -14.67 -6.75
N PRO A 187 -0.81 -14.04 -5.56
CA PRO A 187 -1.10 -14.74 -4.30
C PRO A 187 -2.29 -15.70 -4.39
N GLY A 188 -2.08 -16.95 -3.97
CA GLY A 188 -3.06 -18.03 -4.11
C GLY A 188 -3.06 -18.74 -5.46
N ARG A 189 -2.12 -18.42 -6.37
CA ARG A 189 -1.88 -19.14 -7.62
C ARG A 189 -0.44 -19.65 -7.67
N GLY A 190 -0.28 -20.95 -7.91
CA GLY A 190 1.02 -21.62 -7.96
C GLY A 190 1.29 -22.44 -6.71
N ASP A 191 2.51 -22.98 -6.62
CA ASP A 191 2.96 -23.81 -5.50
C ASP A 191 3.65 -22.98 -4.40
N ASP A 192 3.97 -21.70 -4.67
CA ASP A 192 4.41 -20.72 -3.67
C ASP A 192 3.17 -20.16 -2.95
N ASP A 193 2.67 -20.92 -1.97
CA ASP A 193 1.64 -20.43 -1.06
C ASP A 193 2.24 -19.34 -0.16
N MET A 194 1.84 -18.08 -0.40
CA MET A 194 2.14 -16.98 0.51
C MET A 194 1.45 -17.11 1.88
N ILE A 195 0.57 -18.11 2.02
CA ILE A 195 -0.26 -18.35 3.20
C ILE A 195 -0.16 -19.84 3.49
N ASP A 196 0.46 -20.21 4.60
CA ASP A 196 0.64 -21.61 5.01
C ASP A 196 -0.72 -22.31 5.21
N ASP A 197 -0.82 -23.60 4.86
CA ASP A 197 -2.05 -24.42 4.90
C ASP A 197 -2.65 -24.60 6.29
N ASN A 198 -1.93 -24.17 7.34
CA ASN A 198 -2.38 -24.23 8.73
C ASN A 198 -2.71 -22.87 9.37
N GLU A 199 -2.57 -21.73 8.67
CA GLU A 199 -2.89 -20.42 9.25
C GLU A 199 -4.22 -19.85 8.72
N GLU A 200 -5.21 -19.72 9.62
CA GLU A 200 -6.30 -18.76 9.44
C GLU A 200 -5.69 -17.36 9.39
N ILE A 201 -5.97 -16.61 8.31
CA ILE A 201 -5.62 -15.19 8.22
C ILE A 201 -6.44 -14.41 9.25
N LYS A 202 -5.94 -14.32 10.48
CA LYS A 202 -6.36 -13.29 11.41
C LYS A 202 -5.79 -11.98 10.89
N ILE A 203 -6.66 -11.00 10.71
CA ILE A 203 -6.28 -9.60 10.48
C ILE A 203 -5.40 -9.21 11.66
N THR A 204 -4.09 -9.17 11.46
CA THR A 204 -3.13 -8.84 12.50
C THR A 204 -3.22 -7.33 12.73
N THR A 205 -3.83 -6.95 13.84
CA THR A 205 -3.79 -5.58 14.35
C THR A 205 -2.36 -5.22 14.75
N LYS A 206 -2.03 -3.93 14.82
CA LYS A 206 -0.71 -3.47 15.33
C LYS A 206 -0.37 -4.08 16.70
N ASP A 207 -1.38 -4.29 17.55
CA ASP A 207 -1.21 -4.87 18.88
C ASP A 207 -0.82 -6.35 18.81
N THR A 208 -1.43 -7.14 17.92
CA THR A 208 -1.07 -8.56 17.75
C THR A 208 0.31 -8.75 17.15
N LEU A 209 0.72 -7.90 16.19
CA LEU A 209 2.09 -7.91 15.68
C LEU A 209 3.12 -7.56 16.75
N LYS A 210 2.78 -6.69 17.70
CA LYS A 210 3.66 -6.31 18.81
C LYS A 210 3.81 -7.43 19.82
N GLU A 211 2.72 -8.12 20.15
CA GLU A 211 2.75 -9.32 21.00
C GLU A 211 3.59 -10.43 20.37
N GLU A 212 3.40 -10.71 19.08
CA GLU A 212 4.19 -11.69 18.33
C GLU A 212 5.68 -11.29 18.26
N ALA A 213 5.98 -10.00 18.04
CA ALA A 213 7.36 -9.51 18.04
C ALA A 213 8.07 -9.70 19.38
N VAL A 214 7.38 -9.49 20.52
CA VAL A 214 7.93 -9.78 21.86
C VAL A 214 8.26 -11.27 22.00
N LEU A 215 7.35 -12.15 21.58
CA LEU A 215 7.57 -13.59 21.60
C LEU A 215 8.74 -14.02 20.70
N ILE A 216 8.90 -13.38 19.53
CA ILE A 216 10.04 -13.60 18.63
C ILE A 216 11.35 -13.22 19.33
N ILE A 217 11.41 -12.07 20.01
CA ILE A 217 12.59 -11.64 20.77
C ILE A 217 12.93 -12.65 21.88
N GLU A 218 11.93 -13.13 22.63
CA GLU A 218 12.14 -14.16 23.65
C GLU A 218 12.65 -15.48 23.05
N ALA A 219 12.08 -15.90 21.93
CA ALA A 219 12.49 -17.12 21.23
C ALA A 219 13.92 -17.01 20.66
N LEU A 220 14.38 -15.81 20.30
CA LEU A 220 15.75 -15.52 19.87
C LEU A 220 16.76 -15.48 21.04
N GLY A 221 16.33 -15.77 22.28
CA GLY A 221 17.19 -15.76 23.45
C GLY A 221 17.20 -14.43 24.22
N GLY A 222 16.24 -13.55 23.93
CA GLY A 222 16.08 -12.24 24.55
C GLY A 222 16.84 -11.12 23.83
N ALA A 223 16.52 -9.87 24.19
CA ALA A 223 17.09 -8.66 23.59
C ALA A 223 18.63 -8.63 23.62
N GLU A 224 19.24 -9.15 24.70
CA GLU A 224 20.69 -9.16 24.85
C GLU A 224 21.43 -10.09 23.89
N ASN A 225 20.72 -11.09 23.34
CA ASN A 225 21.28 -12.06 22.39
C ASN A 225 21.22 -11.58 20.94
N ILE A 226 20.45 -10.53 20.65
CA ILE A 226 20.25 -9.98 19.31
C ILE A 226 21.30 -8.89 19.06
N GLU A 227 22.01 -8.97 17.94
CA GLU A 227 22.97 -7.93 17.51
C GLU A 227 22.40 -7.04 16.42
N ASP A 228 21.71 -7.63 15.45
CA ASP A 228 21.16 -6.92 14.29
C ASP A 228 19.91 -7.62 13.78
N VAL A 229 18.98 -6.84 13.23
CA VAL A 229 17.68 -7.30 12.73
C VAL A 229 17.39 -6.67 11.36
N ASP A 230 17.43 -7.51 10.33
CA ASP A 230 17.13 -7.15 8.95
C ASP A 230 15.99 -8.02 8.40
N ALA A 231 15.36 -7.61 7.31
CA ALA A 231 14.37 -8.43 6.63
C ALA A 231 14.41 -8.28 5.10
N CYS A 232 14.25 -9.41 4.43
CA CYS A 232 13.79 -9.46 3.05
C CYS A 232 12.27 -9.53 2.98
N ILE A 233 11.72 -9.63 1.76
CA ILE A 233 10.27 -9.74 1.51
C ILE A 233 9.61 -10.87 2.34
N THR A 234 10.27 -12.02 2.45
CA THR A 234 9.71 -13.22 3.11
C THR A 234 10.47 -13.70 4.34
N ARG A 235 11.63 -13.10 4.63
CA ARG A 235 12.60 -13.63 5.59
C ARG A 235 13.05 -12.57 6.57
N LEU A 236 12.85 -12.84 7.86
CA LEU A 236 13.48 -12.10 8.95
C LEU A 236 14.88 -12.66 9.16
N ARG A 237 15.89 -11.80 9.09
CA ARG A 237 17.31 -12.12 9.28
C ARG A 237 17.75 -11.51 10.60
N VAL A 238 18.22 -12.35 11.51
CA VAL A 238 18.64 -11.90 12.84
C VAL A 238 20.05 -12.39 13.08
N SER A 239 20.96 -11.45 13.30
CA SER A 239 22.30 -11.75 13.80
C SER A 239 22.22 -11.92 15.31
N VAL A 240 22.71 -13.04 15.83
CA VAL A 240 22.64 -13.37 17.26
C VAL A 240 24.02 -13.72 17.81
N LYS A 241 24.27 -13.37 19.07
CA LYS A 241 25.55 -13.65 19.76
C LYS A 241 25.74 -15.14 20.00
N ASP A 242 24.66 -15.82 20.38
CA ASP A 242 24.67 -17.24 20.71
C ASP A 242 23.46 -17.94 20.10
N VAL A 243 23.73 -18.76 19.07
CA VAL A 243 22.71 -19.53 18.36
C VAL A 243 22.10 -20.63 19.24
N SER A 244 22.82 -21.11 20.25
CA SER A 244 22.32 -22.18 21.13
C SER A 244 21.16 -21.74 22.04
N LYS A 245 21.03 -20.43 22.28
CA LYS A 245 19.92 -19.84 23.04
C LYS A 245 18.64 -19.70 22.22
N VAL A 246 18.70 -19.93 20.91
CA VAL A 246 17.55 -19.71 20.04
C VAL A 246 16.65 -20.95 20.01
N LYS A 247 15.39 -20.73 20.36
CA LYS A 247 14.33 -21.74 20.36
C LYS A 247 13.66 -21.79 18.99
N LYS A 248 14.26 -22.54 18.06
CA LYS A 248 13.76 -22.69 16.67
C LYS A 248 12.30 -23.18 16.62
N ASP A 249 11.91 -24.08 17.52
CA ASP A 249 10.54 -24.61 17.57
C ASP A 249 9.52 -23.55 17.99
N GLU A 250 9.89 -22.63 18.89
CA GLU A 250 9.00 -21.52 19.27
C GLU A 250 8.84 -20.53 18.11
N LEU A 251 9.91 -20.23 17.37
CA LEU A 251 9.80 -19.40 16.16
C LEU A 251 8.84 -20.01 15.13
N LYS A 252 8.85 -21.33 14.97
CA LYS A 252 7.89 -22.05 14.11
C LYS A 252 6.46 -21.97 14.63
N LYS A 253 6.25 -22.06 15.95
CA LYS A 253 4.92 -21.87 16.57
C LYS A 253 4.38 -20.44 16.41
N ILE A 254 5.26 -19.45 16.33
CA ILE A 254 4.91 -18.04 16.13
C ILE A 254 4.70 -17.72 14.63
N GLY A 255 4.68 -18.74 13.76
CA GLY A 255 4.32 -18.60 12.34
C GLY A 255 5.50 -18.58 11.37
N ALA A 256 6.71 -18.98 11.81
CA ALA A 256 7.81 -19.20 10.87
C ALA A 256 7.60 -20.53 10.12
N THR A 257 7.49 -20.48 8.79
CA THR A 257 7.39 -21.69 7.96
C THR A 257 8.67 -22.53 8.05
N ASP A 258 9.81 -21.86 8.08
CA ASP A 258 11.08 -22.51 8.34
C ASP A 258 12.08 -21.57 9.04
N VAL A 259 13.06 -22.17 9.71
CA VAL A 259 14.08 -21.48 10.49
C VAL A 259 15.44 -22.08 10.14
N LEU A 260 16.24 -21.31 9.42
CA LEU A 260 17.55 -21.71 8.93
C LEU A 260 18.64 -21.06 9.77
N GLU A 261 19.66 -21.84 10.09
CA GLU A 261 20.88 -21.34 10.71
C GLU A 261 21.89 -21.01 9.61
N VAL A 262 22.42 -19.79 9.64
CA VAL A 262 23.37 -19.28 8.64
C VAL A 262 24.57 -18.71 9.40
N SER A 263 25.77 -18.77 8.83
CA SER A 263 26.99 -18.25 9.48
C SER A 263 26.77 -16.81 9.98
N GLY A 264 26.71 -16.64 11.30
CA GLY A 264 26.47 -15.36 11.98
C GLY A 264 25.05 -15.12 12.51
N GLY A 265 24.08 -16.01 12.29
CA GLY A 265 22.72 -15.81 12.82
C GLY A 265 21.65 -16.79 12.33
N ILE A 266 20.40 -16.33 12.36
CA ILE A 266 19.21 -17.11 11.99
C ILE A 266 18.40 -16.37 10.94
N GLN A 267 17.82 -17.14 10.01
CA GLN A 267 16.83 -16.66 9.06
C GLN A 267 15.52 -17.41 9.26
N ALA A 268 14.47 -16.69 9.65
CA ALA A 268 13.12 -17.22 9.80
C ALA A 268 12.22 -16.74 8.65
N ILE A 269 11.50 -17.66 8.02
CA ILE A 269 10.60 -17.37 6.90
C ILE A 269 9.21 -17.05 7.45
N TYR A 270 8.83 -15.78 7.45
CA TYR A 270 7.53 -15.29 7.94
C TYR A 270 6.62 -14.76 6.81
N GLY A 271 7.04 -14.92 5.55
CA GLY A 271 6.31 -14.34 4.42
C GLY A 271 6.23 -12.81 4.53
N ALA A 272 5.11 -12.23 4.09
CA ALA A 272 4.91 -10.78 4.10
C ALA A 272 5.00 -10.12 5.49
N LYS A 273 4.90 -10.91 6.58
CA LYS A 273 5.07 -10.42 7.95
C LYS A 273 6.52 -10.12 8.32
N ALA A 274 7.52 -10.62 7.57
CA ALA A 274 8.93 -10.46 7.89
C ALA A 274 9.35 -8.99 8.06
N ILE A 275 8.96 -8.12 7.12
CA ILE A 275 9.25 -6.68 7.18
C ILE A 275 8.53 -6.02 8.36
N LEU A 276 7.29 -6.43 8.65
CA LEU A 276 6.51 -5.89 9.75
C LEU A 276 7.14 -6.24 11.11
N TYR A 277 7.57 -7.49 11.29
CA TYR A 277 8.28 -7.90 12.50
C TYR A 277 9.61 -7.18 12.65
N LYS A 278 10.41 -7.01 11.58
CA LYS A 278 11.66 -6.24 11.64
C LYS A 278 11.43 -4.85 12.22
N ASN A 279 10.48 -4.10 11.66
CA ASN A 279 10.22 -2.73 12.08
C ASN A 279 9.81 -2.65 13.56
N ILE A 280 8.96 -3.56 14.02
CA ILE A 280 8.49 -3.58 15.41
C ILE A 280 9.59 -4.05 16.37
N ILE A 281 10.37 -5.07 16.01
CA ILE A 281 11.47 -5.58 16.83
C ILE A 281 12.53 -4.49 17.00
N VAL A 282 12.90 -3.80 15.91
CA VAL A 282 13.83 -2.66 15.95
C VAL A 282 13.31 -1.55 16.86
N GLU A 283 12.02 -1.22 16.76
CA GLU A 283 11.36 -0.24 17.64
C GLU A 283 11.40 -0.67 19.13
N ILE A 284 11.17 -1.95 19.43
CA ILE A 284 11.21 -2.48 20.81
C ILE A 284 12.63 -2.48 21.37
N LEU A 285 13.62 -2.84 20.55
CA LEU A 285 15.01 -2.97 20.97
C LEU A 285 15.75 -1.63 21.00
N GLY A 286 15.21 -0.59 20.36
CA GLY A 286 15.84 0.73 20.27
C GLY A 286 17.16 0.67 19.48
N ILE A 287 17.24 -0.21 18.48
CA ILE A 287 18.37 -0.30 17.56
C ILE A 287 18.14 0.77 16.47
N ASP A 288 19.06 1.70 16.29
CA ASP A 288 18.97 2.67 15.19
C ASP A 288 19.34 1.99 13.86
N ASP A 289 18.58 2.29 12.79
CA ASP A 289 18.77 1.78 11.42
C ASP A 289 20.17 2.11 10.84
#